data_AF-A0A1F9BR16-F1
#
_entry.id   AF-A0A1F9BR16-F1
#
_cell.length_a   1.000
_cell.length_b   1.000
_cell.length_c   1.000
_cell.angle_alpha   90.00
_cell.angle_beta   90.00
_cell.angle_gamma   90.00
#
_symmetry.space_group_name_H-M   'P 1'
#
loop_
_entity.id
_entity.type
_entity.pdbx_description
1 polymer ?
#
loop_
_entity_poly.entity_id
_entity_poly.type
_entity_poly.pdbx_seq_one_letter_code
_entity_poly.pdbx_strand_id
1 'polypeptide(L)'
;MFPCNNCHASMEVNRKKRELKEEHSNIKLHHAETMRWCLDCHDAKNRDKLRLFNGELINFTESYRLCGECHGNVYKTWKAGIHGKRTGFFSGPGKRTYFLCAHCHDPHEPEFKPIKPEPPPFRPTERENAR
;
A
#
# COMPACT_ATOMS: atom_id res chain seq x y z
N MET A 1 -10.41 2.75 -10.78
CA MET A 1 -9.25 3.67 -10.85
C MET A 1 -9.72 4.99 -10.30
N PHE A 2 -9.02 5.60 -9.35
CA PHE A 2 -9.41 6.91 -8.81
C PHE A 2 -8.86 8.00 -9.74
N PRO A 3 -9.73 8.78 -10.43
CA PRO A 3 -9.28 9.78 -11.38
C PRO A 3 -8.90 11.07 -10.63
N CYS A 4 -7.75 11.05 -9.97
CA CYS A 4 -7.22 12.17 -9.19
C CYS A 4 -7.07 13.44 -10.03
N ASN A 5 -6.77 13.28 -11.32
CA ASN A 5 -6.66 14.41 -12.25
C ASN A 5 -7.96 15.16 -12.51
N ASN A 6 -9.13 14.58 -12.20
CA ASN A 6 -10.40 15.28 -12.37
C ASN A 6 -10.43 16.60 -11.58
N CYS A 7 -9.76 16.65 -10.42
CA CYS A 7 -9.56 17.89 -9.68
C CYS A 7 -8.19 18.51 -9.96
N HIS A 8 -7.13 17.69 -10.11
CA HIS A 8 -5.76 18.20 -10.12
C HIS A 8 -5.22 18.68 -11.47
N ALA A 9 -5.89 18.38 -12.60
CA ALA A 9 -5.37 18.73 -13.93
C ALA A 9 -5.26 20.26 -14.15
N SER A 10 -6.14 21.05 -13.53
CA SER A 10 -6.19 22.50 -13.66
C SER A 10 -5.58 23.25 -12.46
N MET A 11 -5.04 22.53 -11.47
CA MET A 11 -4.51 23.14 -10.25
C MET A 11 -3.01 23.39 -10.36
N GLU A 12 -2.55 24.48 -9.76
CA GLU A 12 -1.13 24.70 -9.58
C GLU A 12 -0.48 23.62 -8.69
N VAL A 13 0.71 23.21 -9.09
CA VAL A 13 1.47 22.18 -8.36
C VAL A 13 2.14 22.81 -7.15
N ASN A 14 1.79 22.32 -5.97
CA ASN A 14 2.46 22.71 -4.73
C ASN A 14 3.22 21.54 -4.09
N ARG A 15 4.55 21.56 -4.25
CA ARG A 15 5.50 20.56 -3.71
C ARG A 15 5.90 20.81 -2.26
N LYS A 16 5.50 21.92 -1.65
CA LYS A 16 5.84 22.21 -0.25
C LYS A 16 4.96 21.37 0.66
N LYS A 17 5.61 20.64 1.58
CA LYS A 17 4.95 19.92 2.68
C LYS A 17 4.13 20.92 3.52
N ARG A 18 2.89 20.55 3.80
CA ARG A 18 1.93 21.37 4.55
C ARG A 18 0.80 20.52 5.11
N GLU A 19 0.05 21.08 6.05
CA GLU A 19 -1.24 20.52 6.45
C GLU A 19 -2.30 20.78 5.37
N LEU A 20 -3.11 19.77 5.07
CA LEU A 20 -4.24 19.88 4.15
C LEU A 20 -5.51 20.16 4.95
N LYS A 21 -6.14 21.32 4.70
CA LYS A 21 -7.28 21.81 5.50
C LYS A 21 -8.64 21.64 4.85
N GLU A 22 -8.68 21.53 3.53
CA GLU A 22 -9.91 21.41 2.74
C GLU A 22 -10.04 19.95 2.26
N GLU A 23 -9.49 19.66 1.09
CA GLU A 23 -9.48 18.32 0.51
C GLU A 23 -8.42 17.41 1.12
N HIS A 24 -8.72 16.10 1.16
CA HIS A 24 -7.82 15.06 1.68
C HIS A 24 -7.40 15.26 3.15
N SER A 25 -8.13 16.05 3.93
CA SER A 25 -7.85 16.33 5.35
C SER A 25 -7.90 15.08 6.24
N ASN A 26 -8.62 14.04 5.78
CA ASN A 26 -8.70 12.71 6.38
C ASN A 26 -7.48 11.82 6.09
N ILE A 27 -6.61 12.18 5.15
CA ILE A 27 -5.39 11.42 4.85
C ILE A 27 -4.27 11.91 5.77
N LYS A 28 -3.75 11.02 6.61
CA LYS A 28 -2.59 11.27 7.45
C LYS A 28 -1.39 10.50 6.92
N LEU A 29 -0.31 11.20 6.59
CA LEU A 29 0.91 10.59 6.11
C LEU A 29 1.83 10.27 7.29
N HIS A 30 1.69 9.06 7.83
CA HIS A 30 2.59 8.50 8.85
C HIS A 30 3.70 7.63 8.25
N HIS A 31 3.77 7.56 6.92
CA HIS A 31 4.84 6.89 6.21
C HIS A 31 6.00 7.85 5.90
N ALA A 32 7.15 7.65 6.56
CA ALA A 32 8.35 8.49 6.41
C ALA A 32 8.05 9.99 6.58
N GLU A 33 7.18 10.31 7.55
CA GLU A 33 6.51 11.61 7.70
C GLU A 33 7.47 12.81 7.65
N THR A 34 8.65 12.71 8.27
CA THR A 34 9.64 13.81 8.30
C THR A 34 10.40 14.00 6.99
N MET A 35 10.43 12.98 6.12
CA MET A 35 11.28 12.94 4.92
C MET A 35 10.50 13.00 3.61
N ARG A 36 9.22 12.62 3.62
CA ARG A 36 8.43 12.46 2.39
C ARG A 36 7.20 13.36 2.35
N TRP A 37 6.80 13.66 1.12
CA TRP A 37 5.59 14.37 0.75
C TRP A 37 4.81 13.59 -0.31
N CYS A 38 3.53 13.91 -0.49
CA CYS A 38 2.63 13.21 -1.43
C CYS A 38 3.24 13.07 -2.84
N LEU A 39 3.92 14.12 -3.30
CA LEU A 39 4.51 14.20 -4.64
C LEU A 39 5.88 13.52 -4.79
N ASP A 40 6.36 12.86 -3.74
CA ASP A 40 7.52 11.97 -3.82
C ASP A 40 7.13 10.57 -4.31
N CYS A 41 5.86 10.20 -4.14
CA CYS A 41 5.29 8.93 -4.60
C CYS A 41 4.35 9.14 -5.80
N HIS A 42 3.54 10.20 -5.77
CA HIS A 42 2.64 10.56 -6.86
C HIS A 42 3.29 11.54 -7.82
N ASP A 43 2.97 11.44 -9.11
CA ASP A 43 3.44 12.46 -10.05
C ASP A 43 2.75 13.81 -9.81
N ALA A 44 3.55 14.86 -9.95
CA ALA A 44 3.15 16.21 -9.67
C ALA A 44 2.24 16.80 -10.75
N LYS A 45 2.33 16.33 -12.00
CA LYS A 45 1.52 16.83 -13.13
C LYS A 45 0.34 15.91 -13.43
N ASN A 46 0.49 14.61 -13.18
CA ASN A 46 -0.48 13.58 -13.43
C ASN A 46 -0.66 12.70 -12.17
N ARG A 47 -1.61 13.07 -11.29
CA ARG A 47 -1.83 12.35 -10.01
C ARG A 47 -2.36 10.92 -10.21
N ASP A 48 -2.79 10.56 -11.42
CA ASP A 48 -3.19 9.19 -11.77
C ASP A 48 -1.99 8.25 -11.99
N LYS A 49 -0.76 8.79 -11.87
CA LYS A 49 0.50 8.05 -11.97
C LYS A 49 1.30 8.16 -10.69
N LEU A 50 2.06 7.10 -10.43
CA LEU A 50 3.13 7.11 -9.44
C LEU A 50 4.44 7.48 -10.13
N ARG A 51 5.38 8.07 -9.38
CA ARG A 51 6.69 8.50 -9.86
C ARG A 51 7.78 7.77 -9.10
N LEU A 52 8.66 7.08 -9.84
CA LEU A 52 9.87 6.46 -9.30
C LEU A 52 10.95 7.53 -9.03
N PHE A 53 11.98 7.16 -8.26
CA PHE A 53 13.08 8.06 -7.90
C PHE A 53 13.82 8.63 -9.14
N ASN A 54 14.00 7.79 -10.17
CA ASN A 54 14.59 8.19 -11.46
C ASN A 54 13.68 9.10 -12.31
N GLY A 55 12.44 9.37 -11.88
CA GLY A 55 11.45 10.17 -12.58
C GLY A 55 10.53 9.40 -13.53
N GLU A 56 10.71 8.08 -13.69
CA GLU A 56 9.81 7.24 -14.49
C GLU A 56 8.40 7.25 -13.88
N LEU A 57 7.39 7.31 -14.75
CA LEU A 57 5.98 7.25 -14.35
C LEU A 57 5.42 5.85 -14.52
N ILE A 58 4.82 5.31 -13.47
CA ILE A 58 4.24 3.97 -13.46
C ILE A 58 2.76 4.01 -13.07
N ASN A 59 2.03 2.97 -13.41
CA ASN A 59 0.64 2.82 -13.00
C ASN A 59 0.55 2.37 -11.53
N PHE A 60 -0.59 2.62 -10.87
CA PHE A 60 -0.88 2.06 -9.55
C PHE A 60 -0.80 0.53 -9.50
N THR A 61 -1.07 -0.14 -10.63
CA THR A 61 -0.93 -1.59 -10.80
C THR A 61 0.52 -2.08 -10.69
N GLU A 62 1.47 -1.15 -10.71
CA GLU A 62 2.91 -1.41 -10.61
C GLU A 62 3.51 -0.82 -9.33
N SER A 63 2.68 -0.43 -8.36
CA SER A 63 3.12 0.16 -7.08
C SER A 63 4.24 -0.60 -6.36
N TYR A 64 4.32 -1.92 -6.53
CA TYR A 64 5.42 -2.74 -6.03
C TYR A 64 6.82 -2.27 -6.48
N ARG A 65 6.93 -1.66 -7.67
CA ARG A 65 8.20 -1.10 -8.18
C ARG A 65 8.63 0.09 -7.34
N LEU A 66 7.70 1.00 -7.04
CA LEU A 66 7.94 2.17 -6.17
C LEU A 66 8.29 1.74 -4.75
N CYS A 67 7.48 0.87 -4.14
CA CYS A 67 7.73 0.40 -2.78
C CYS A 67 9.10 -0.29 -2.65
N GLY A 68 9.52 -1.00 -3.70
CA GLY A 68 10.81 -1.69 -3.77
C GLY A 68 12.03 -0.78 -3.81
N GLU A 69 11.90 0.51 -4.12
CA GLU A 69 13.02 1.47 -4.11
C GLU A 69 13.60 1.67 -2.71
N CYS A 70 12.78 1.51 -1.66
CA CYS A 70 13.21 1.60 -0.26
C CYS A 70 13.06 0.27 0.49
N HIS A 71 12.00 -0.51 0.24
CA HIS A 71 11.72 -1.75 0.95
C HIS A 71 12.25 -3.00 0.22
N GLY A 72 13.53 -3.00 -0.12
CA GLY A 72 14.15 -4.04 -0.95
C GLY A 72 13.99 -5.47 -0.40
N ASN A 73 14.12 -5.67 0.91
CA ASN A 73 13.96 -6.98 1.55
C ASN A 73 12.53 -7.52 1.41
N VAL A 74 11.53 -6.68 1.71
CA VAL A 74 10.11 -7.04 1.58
C VAL A 74 9.74 -7.27 0.11
N TYR A 75 10.24 -6.42 -0.79
CA TYR A 75 10.02 -6.59 -2.22
C TYR A 75 10.60 -7.91 -2.75
N LYS A 76 11.80 -8.30 -2.29
CA LYS A 76 12.43 -9.59 -2.63
C LYS A 76 11.57 -10.77 -2.18
N THR A 77 11.05 -10.76 -0.96
CA THR A 77 10.21 -11.85 -0.43
C THR A 77 8.82 -11.87 -1.06
N TRP A 78 8.25 -10.72 -1.42
CA TRP A 78 7.01 -10.62 -2.19
C TRP A 78 7.15 -11.21 -3.59
N LYS A 79 8.23 -10.88 -4.31
CA LYS A 79 8.57 -11.49 -5.61
C LYS A 79 8.71 -13.01 -5.50
N ALA A 80 9.36 -13.50 -4.44
CA ALA A 80 9.46 -14.93 -4.17
C ALA A 80 8.11 -15.57 -3.79
N GLY A 81 7.21 -14.80 -3.18
CA GLY A 81 5.87 -15.24 -2.78
C GLY A 81 5.71 -15.62 -1.33
N ILE A 82 6.73 -15.32 -0.55
CA ILE A 82 6.74 -15.53 0.89
C ILE A 82 5.91 -14.45 1.57
N HIS A 83 5.90 -13.23 1.01
CA HIS A 83 5.11 -12.10 1.50
C HIS A 83 3.97 -11.74 0.53
N GLY A 84 2.85 -11.26 1.08
CA GLY A 84 1.64 -10.92 0.34
C GLY A 84 0.73 -12.13 0.06
N LYS A 85 -0.31 -11.90 -0.75
CA LYS A 85 -1.30 -12.92 -1.10
C LYS A 85 -1.23 -13.27 -2.58
N ARG A 86 -1.26 -14.58 -2.87
CA ARG A 86 -1.39 -15.14 -4.21
C ARG A 86 -2.69 -15.91 -4.31
N THR A 87 -3.41 -15.74 -5.41
CA THR A 87 -4.65 -16.46 -5.69
C THR A 87 -4.66 -17.00 -7.12
N GLY A 88 -5.60 -17.89 -7.41
CA GLY A 88 -5.70 -18.56 -8.70
C GLY A 88 -4.88 -19.85 -8.72
N PHE A 89 -4.37 -20.20 -9.91
CA PHE A 89 -3.79 -21.51 -10.15
C PHE A 89 -2.39 -21.64 -9.54
N PHE A 90 -2.12 -22.79 -8.92
CA PHE A 90 -0.80 -23.14 -8.41
C PHE A 90 0.17 -23.53 -9.55
N SER A 91 -0.34 -24.33 -10.51
CA SER A 91 0.35 -24.78 -11.73
C SER A 91 -0.63 -24.86 -12.90
N GLY A 92 -0.10 -25.04 -14.12
CA GLY A 92 -0.89 -25.14 -15.36
C GLY A 92 -1.17 -23.78 -16.02
N PRO A 93 -2.03 -23.76 -17.06
CA PRO A 93 -2.25 -22.56 -17.90
C PRO A 93 -3.19 -21.52 -17.27
N GLY A 94 -3.74 -21.81 -16.09
CA GLY A 94 -4.69 -20.92 -15.44
C GLY A 94 -4.05 -19.65 -14.87
N LYS A 95 -4.85 -18.60 -14.72
CA LYS A 95 -4.35 -17.29 -14.26
C LYS A 95 -3.90 -17.35 -12.80
N ARG A 96 -2.71 -16.81 -12.54
CA ARG A 96 -2.20 -16.53 -11.19
C ARG A 96 -2.24 -15.02 -10.92
N THR A 97 -2.82 -14.64 -9.79
CA THR A 97 -2.98 -13.23 -9.41
C THR A 97 -2.18 -12.94 -8.15
N TYR A 98 -1.53 -11.79 -8.15
CA TYR A 98 -0.68 -11.31 -7.07
C TYR A 98 -1.29 -10.04 -6.51
N PHE A 99 -1.51 -10.03 -5.21
CA PHE A 99 -1.95 -8.83 -4.52
C PHE A 99 -0.75 -7.90 -4.34
N LEU A 100 -0.91 -6.66 -4.79
CA LEU A 100 0.04 -5.57 -4.57
C LEU A 100 0.13 -5.16 -3.11
N CYS A 101 1.20 -4.45 -2.74
CA CYS A 101 1.44 -3.93 -1.39
C CYS A 101 0.23 -3.19 -0.83
N ALA A 102 -0.34 -2.29 -1.64
CA ALA A 102 -1.48 -1.44 -1.28
C ALA A 102 -2.83 -2.17 -1.14
N HIS A 103 -2.92 -3.46 -1.49
CA HIS A 103 -4.13 -4.24 -1.21
C HIS A 103 -4.24 -4.68 0.25
N CYS A 104 -3.12 -4.65 0.99
CA CYS A 104 -3.08 -5.05 2.40
C CYS A 104 -2.61 -3.90 3.30
N HIS A 105 -1.67 -3.09 2.83
CA HIS A 105 -1.15 -1.93 3.57
C HIS A 105 -1.76 -0.64 3.04
N ASP A 106 -2.05 0.31 3.94
CA ASP A 106 -2.30 1.70 3.54
C ASP A 106 -0.95 2.35 3.17
N PRO A 107 -0.75 2.86 1.94
CA PRO A 107 0.50 3.52 1.57
C PRO A 107 0.85 4.76 2.42
N HIS A 108 -0.13 5.37 3.07
CA HIS A 108 0.04 6.54 3.94
C HIS A 108 0.27 6.17 5.42
N GLU A 109 -0.19 4.98 5.84
CA GLU A 109 0.01 4.40 7.19
C GLU A 109 0.26 2.88 7.08
N PRO A 110 1.44 2.42 6.59
CA PRO A 110 1.63 1.02 6.21
C PRO A 110 1.67 0.04 7.37
N GLU A 111 1.99 0.51 8.57
CA GLU A 111 2.06 -0.34 9.76
C GLU A 111 0.66 -0.80 10.17
N PHE A 112 0.50 -2.11 10.39
CA PHE A 112 -0.77 -2.64 10.87
C PHE A 112 -1.01 -2.22 12.32
N LYS A 113 -2.21 -1.71 12.58
CA LYS A 113 -2.63 -1.41 13.95
C LYS A 113 -2.74 -2.72 14.73
N PRO A 114 -2.17 -2.79 15.95
CA PRO A 114 -2.31 -3.97 16.78
C PRO A 114 -3.78 -4.29 17.02
N ILE A 115 -4.15 -5.55 16.82
CA ILE A 115 -5.45 -6.06 17.22
C ILE A 115 -5.33 -6.73 18.58
N LYS A 116 -6.36 -6.60 19.42
CA LYS A 116 -6.43 -7.35 20.66
C LYS A 116 -6.58 -8.84 20.28
N PRO A 117 -5.72 -9.75 20.78
CA PRO A 117 -5.90 -11.17 20.52
C PRO A 117 -7.17 -11.68 21.21
N GLU A 118 -7.84 -12.62 20.56
CA GLU A 118 -8.89 -13.42 21.20
C GLU A 118 -8.29 -14.21 22.37
N PRO A 119 -9.10 -14.58 23.38
CA PRO A 119 -8.64 -15.45 24.46
C PRO A 119 -8.07 -16.77 23.91
N PRO A 120 -7.12 -17.39 24.62
CA PRO A 120 -6.56 -18.67 24.20
C PRO A 120 -7.67 -19.72 24.04
N PRO A 121 -7.52 -20.69 23.11
CA PRO A 121 -8.47 -21.77 22.99
C PRO A 121 -8.50 -22.60 24.28
N PHE A 122 -9.67 -23.14 24.62
CA PHE A 122 -9.81 -24.07 25.73
C PHE A 122 -8.94 -25.31 25.52
N ARG A 123 -8.38 -25.83 26.61
CA ARG A 123 -7.64 -27.10 26.56
C ARG A 123 -8.60 -28.24 26.20
N PRO A 124 -8.15 -29.27 25.47
CA PRO A 124 -9.00 -30.42 25.15
C PRO A 124 -9.63 -31.11 26.37
N THR A 125 -9.01 -30.99 27.54
CA THR A 125 -9.46 -31.57 28.82
C THR A 125 -10.38 -30.66 29.63
N GLU A 126 -10.59 -29.41 29.21
CA GLU A 126 -11.53 -28.50 29.87
C GLU A 126 -12.96 -28.83 29.44
N ARG A 127 -13.86 -28.97 30.43
CA ARG A 127 -15.24 -29.47 30.25
C ARG A 127 -16.14 -28.60 29.35
N GLU A 128 -15.66 -27.43 28.94
CA GLU A 128 -16.38 -26.49 28.07
C GLU A 128 -16.36 -26.91 26.59
N ASN A 129 -15.53 -27.89 26.21
CA ASN A 129 -15.52 -28.51 24.88
C ASN A 129 -16.51 -29.70 24.73
N ALA A 130 -17.36 -29.96 25.73
CA ALA A 130 -18.30 -31.08 25.73
C ALA A 130 -19.73 -30.65 25.33
N ARG A 131 -19.91 -30.02 24.17
CA ARG A 131 -21.19 -29.94 23.46
C ARG A 131 -20.98 -29.91 21.95
#